data_AF-A0A432RPW8-F1
#
_entry.id   AF-A0A432RPW8-F1
#
_cell.length_a   1.000
_cell.length_b   1.000
_cell.length_c   1.000
_cell.angle_alpha   90.00
_cell.angle_beta   90.00
_cell.angle_gamma   90.00
#
_symmetry.space_group_name_H-M   'P 1'
#
loop_
_entity.id
_entity.type
_entity.pdbx_description
1 polymer ?
#
loop_
_entity_poly.entity_id
_entity_poly.type
_entity_poly.pdbx_seq_one_letter_code
_entity_poly.pdbx_strand_id
1 'polypeptide(L)'
;MMVFSGNANLPLAQGIARKLNIRLGRASVGRFSDGEVAVEIEENVRGVQVFVVQSTNAPTNENLMELLVMVDALRRASAATVTAVMPYFGYARQDRRPRSARVPITAKLVARMIEAAGVDRALTVDLHADQIQGFFDIPVDNVYASPLLLGDVWRQKYENFLVVSPDVGGVVRARALAKRLGDMDLAIIDKRRPKANEARVMNIIGDVDGRSCVLVDDLVDTAGTLCQAAKALKDKGALKVVAYCTHAVLSGLAVDNISGSVLDELVVTDTIPLRQEAVECEKIRQLGIADMLAETIRRISCRESVSSLYID
;
A
#
# COMPACT_ATOMS: atom_id res chain seq x y z
N MET A 1 -19.58 14.16 9.41
CA MET A 1 -18.57 13.56 8.52
C MET A 1 -19.30 12.71 7.49
N MET A 2 -18.81 12.68 6.24
CA MET A 2 -19.29 11.77 5.19
C MET A 2 -18.12 11.09 4.50
N VAL A 3 -18.30 9.85 4.06
CA VAL A 3 -17.29 9.06 3.32
C VAL A 3 -17.84 8.74 1.94
N PHE A 4 -17.11 9.11 0.91
CA PHE A 4 -17.38 8.78 -0.50
C PHE A 4 -16.31 7.82 -1.01
N SER A 5 -16.61 7.12 -2.09
CA SER A 5 -15.68 6.21 -2.77
C SER A 5 -15.71 6.47 -4.26
N GLY A 6 -14.55 6.42 -4.91
CA GLY A 6 -14.53 6.17 -6.35
C GLY A 6 -14.60 4.66 -6.64
N ASN A 7 -14.20 4.25 -7.83
CA ASN A 7 -14.30 2.86 -8.27
C ASN A 7 -13.09 1.98 -7.94
N ALA A 8 -12.00 2.57 -7.40
CA ALA A 8 -10.74 1.85 -7.25
C ALA A 8 -10.80 0.69 -6.25
N ASN A 9 -11.56 0.85 -5.15
CA ASN A 9 -11.70 -0.17 -4.09
C ASN A 9 -12.97 0.03 -3.25
N LEU A 10 -14.13 -0.17 -3.88
CA LEU A 10 -15.43 -0.06 -3.21
C LEU A 10 -15.59 -1.00 -1.99
N PRO A 11 -15.12 -2.26 -2.00
CA PRO A 11 -15.21 -3.13 -0.83
C PRO A 11 -14.51 -2.56 0.42
N LEU A 12 -13.32 -1.99 0.25
CA LEU A 12 -12.59 -1.35 1.36
C LEU A 12 -13.35 -0.12 1.88
N ALA A 13 -13.85 0.74 0.98
CA ALA A 13 -14.63 1.92 1.37
C ALA A 13 -15.90 1.55 2.14
N GLN A 14 -16.60 0.50 1.70
CA GLN A 14 -17.75 -0.06 2.43
C GLN A 14 -17.35 -0.64 3.79
N GLY A 15 -16.19 -1.31 3.87
CA GLY A 15 -15.60 -1.77 5.12
C GLY A 15 -15.39 -0.61 6.11
N ILE A 16 -14.74 0.45 5.65
CA ILE A 16 -14.49 1.66 6.44
C ILE A 16 -15.80 2.29 6.93
N ALA A 17 -16.78 2.49 6.04
CA ALA A 17 -18.08 3.08 6.40
C ALA A 17 -18.81 2.25 7.45
N ARG A 18 -18.80 0.90 7.31
CA ARG A 18 -19.38 -0.01 8.31
C ARG A 18 -18.72 0.14 9.68
N LYS A 19 -17.38 0.21 9.73
CA LYS A 19 -16.64 0.37 11.00
C LYS A 19 -16.86 1.75 11.66
N LEU A 20 -17.13 2.77 10.85
CA LEU A 20 -17.54 4.09 11.31
C LEU A 20 -19.04 4.18 11.70
N ASN A 21 -19.81 3.11 11.54
CA ASN A 21 -21.27 3.08 11.74
C ASN A 21 -22.02 4.13 10.89
N ILE A 22 -21.56 4.37 9.65
CA ILE A 22 -22.20 5.27 8.69
C ILE A 22 -22.46 4.54 7.36
N ARG A 23 -23.24 5.16 6.49
CA ARG A 23 -23.37 4.73 5.09
C ARG A 23 -22.36 5.49 4.23
N LEU A 24 -21.95 4.88 3.13
CA LEU A 24 -21.26 5.64 2.08
C LEU A 24 -22.20 6.72 1.55
N GLY A 25 -21.66 7.92 1.35
CA GLY A 25 -22.37 9.01 0.69
C GLY A 25 -22.74 8.62 -0.73
N ARG A 26 -23.89 9.09 -1.20
CA ARG A 26 -24.35 8.77 -2.56
C ARG A 26 -23.65 9.66 -3.58
N ALA A 27 -22.95 9.01 -4.51
CA ALA A 27 -22.35 9.65 -5.65
C ALA A 27 -22.37 8.68 -6.83
N SER A 28 -22.71 9.18 -8.01
CA SER A 28 -22.53 8.48 -9.26
C SER A 28 -21.12 8.77 -9.77
N VAL A 29 -20.28 7.74 -9.84
CA VAL A 29 -18.90 7.82 -10.36
C VAL A 29 -18.80 6.87 -11.53
N GLY A 30 -18.85 7.42 -12.74
CA GLY A 30 -18.92 6.64 -13.96
C GLY A 30 -18.15 7.31 -15.10
N ARG A 31 -18.58 7.01 -16.33
CA ARG A 31 -17.97 7.53 -17.54
C ARG A 31 -19.00 7.89 -18.58
N PHE A 32 -18.66 8.89 -19.40
CA PHE A 32 -19.30 9.09 -20.68
C PHE A 32 -18.88 8.00 -21.69
N SER A 33 -19.56 7.93 -22.83
CA SER A 33 -19.32 6.89 -23.85
C SER A 33 -17.92 6.93 -24.47
N ASP A 34 -17.25 8.08 -24.42
CA ASP A 34 -15.88 8.29 -24.89
C ASP A 34 -14.81 8.00 -23.82
N GLY A 35 -15.22 7.63 -22.61
CA GLY A 35 -14.33 7.23 -21.51
C GLY A 35 -13.96 8.34 -20.54
N GLU A 36 -14.44 9.58 -20.76
CA GLU A 36 -14.26 10.69 -19.82
C GLU A 36 -14.95 10.40 -18.49
N VAL A 37 -14.28 10.74 -17.39
CA VAL A 37 -14.82 10.55 -16.03
C VAL A 37 -15.98 11.50 -15.79
N ALA A 38 -17.11 10.95 -15.35
CA ALA A 38 -18.31 11.70 -14.98
C ALA A 38 -18.65 11.45 -13.51
N VAL A 39 -18.79 12.52 -12.72
CA VAL A 39 -19.11 12.44 -11.30
C VAL A 39 -20.28 13.34 -10.96
N GLU A 40 -21.23 12.80 -10.21
CA GLU A 40 -22.32 13.56 -9.59
C GLU A 40 -22.39 13.23 -8.09
N ILE A 41 -22.39 14.25 -7.23
CA ILE A 41 -22.60 14.09 -5.78
C ILE A 41 -24.10 14.25 -5.51
N GLU A 42 -24.74 13.18 -5.03
CA GLU A 42 -26.22 13.07 -4.95
C GLU A 42 -26.77 13.49 -3.58
N GLU A 43 -25.93 14.08 -2.72
CA GLU A 43 -26.28 14.47 -1.36
C GLU A 43 -25.70 15.84 -1.00
N ASN A 44 -26.35 16.53 -0.05
CA ASN A 44 -25.86 17.81 0.42
C ASN A 44 -24.60 17.64 1.28
N VAL A 45 -23.47 18.13 0.77
CA VAL A 45 -22.17 18.11 1.44
C VAL A 45 -21.76 19.48 2.01
N ARG A 46 -22.61 20.50 1.92
CA ARG A 46 -22.28 21.88 2.32
C ARG A 46 -21.89 21.94 3.80
N GLY A 47 -20.70 22.45 4.08
CA GLY A 47 -20.19 22.59 5.44
C GLY A 47 -19.80 21.26 6.11
N VAL A 48 -19.79 20.16 5.37
CA VAL A 48 -19.47 18.83 5.91
C VAL A 48 -17.98 18.51 5.72
N GLN A 49 -17.38 17.84 6.70
CA GLN A 49 -16.06 17.19 6.54
C GLN A 49 -16.23 15.91 5.72
N VAL A 50 -15.64 15.85 4.53
CA VAL A 50 -15.77 14.74 3.60
C VAL A 50 -14.45 14.00 3.44
N PHE A 51 -14.54 12.67 3.31
CA PHE A 51 -13.41 11.77 3.10
C PHE A 51 -13.66 11.01 1.80
N VAL A 52 -12.72 11.05 0.86
CA VAL A 52 -12.81 10.34 -0.43
C VAL A 52 -11.86 9.16 -0.41
N VAL A 53 -12.39 7.94 -0.34
CA VAL A 53 -11.59 6.70 -0.38
C VAL A 53 -11.36 6.31 -1.83
N GLN A 54 -10.12 6.47 -2.29
CA GLN A 54 -9.73 6.14 -3.66
C GLN A 54 -8.23 5.87 -3.72
N SER A 55 -7.85 4.59 -3.78
CA SER A 55 -6.49 4.20 -4.16
C SER A 55 -6.22 4.62 -5.59
N THR A 56 -4.96 4.96 -5.90
CA THR A 56 -4.53 5.30 -7.27
C THR A 56 -3.81 4.11 -7.91
N ASN A 57 -4.39 2.91 -7.77
CA ASN A 57 -3.93 1.66 -8.39
C ASN A 57 -4.45 1.51 -9.82
N ALA A 58 -4.03 0.43 -10.50
CA ALA A 58 -4.49 0.14 -11.86
C ALA A 58 -6.03 0.03 -11.94
N PRO A 59 -6.70 0.66 -12.94
CA PRO A 59 -6.13 1.55 -13.96
C PRO A 59 -5.75 2.94 -13.39
N THR A 60 -4.46 3.25 -13.39
CA THR A 60 -3.85 4.29 -12.52
C THR A 60 -4.31 5.69 -12.85
N ASN A 61 -4.31 6.07 -14.13
CA ASN A 61 -4.65 7.42 -14.56
C ASN A 61 -6.13 7.71 -14.35
N GLU A 62 -6.93 6.70 -14.62
CA GLU A 62 -8.37 6.69 -14.50
C GLU A 62 -8.79 6.86 -13.04
N ASN A 63 -8.24 6.03 -12.15
CA ASN A 63 -8.54 6.13 -10.72
C ASN A 63 -8.04 7.46 -10.12
N LEU A 64 -6.90 7.97 -10.62
CA LEU A 64 -6.43 9.31 -10.28
C LEU A 64 -7.40 10.40 -10.77
N MET A 65 -7.86 10.35 -12.02
CA MET A 65 -8.81 11.32 -12.55
C MET A 65 -10.16 11.26 -11.82
N GLU A 66 -10.66 10.08 -11.47
CA GLU A 66 -11.83 9.92 -10.60
C GLU A 66 -11.64 10.66 -9.26
N LEU A 67 -10.51 10.48 -8.58
CA LEU A 67 -10.22 11.20 -7.33
C LEU A 67 -10.26 12.72 -7.55
N LEU A 68 -9.57 13.22 -8.57
CA LEU A 68 -9.47 14.66 -8.83
C LEU A 68 -10.83 15.29 -9.15
N VAL A 69 -11.63 14.64 -9.99
CA VAL A 69 -12.97 15.12 -10.38
C VAL A 69 -13.94 15.05 -9.19
N MET A 70 -13.89 13.98 -8.38
CA MET A 70 -14.68 13.90 -7.15
C MET A 70 -14.35 15.02 -6.15
N VAL A 71 -13.05 15.29 -5.94
CA VAL A 71 -12.60 16.36 -5.05
C VAL A 71 -13.09 17.73 -5.55
N ASP A 72 -12.93 18.03 -6.85
CA ASP A 72 -13.40 19.30 -7.43
C ASP A 72 -14.92 19.46 -7.28
N ALA A 73 -15.69 18.40 -7.53
CA ALA A 73 -17.15 18.40 -7.34
C ALA A 73 -17.55 18.70 -5.87
N LEU A 74 -16.91 18.02 -4.91
CA LEU A 74 -17.16 18.23 -3.47
C LEU A 74 -16.80 19.66 -3.02
N ARG A 75 -15.68 20.19 -3.52
CA ARG A 75 -15.25 21.56 -3.23
C ARG A 75 -16.24 22.59 -3.78
N ARG A 76 -16.67 22.45 -5.04
CA ARG A 76 -17.68 23.33 -5.66
C ARG A 76 -19.03 23.23 -4.96
N ALA A 77 -19.38 22.04 -4.46
CA ALA A 77 -20.54 21.81 -3.61
C ALA A 77 -20.39 22.37 -2.17
N SER A 78 -19.30 23.10 -1.88
CA SER A 78 -19.04 23.80 -0.62
C SER A 78 -18.85 22.86 0.58
N ALA A 79 -18.23 21.70 0.39
CA ALA A 79 -17.71 20.91 1.50
C ALA A 79 -16.80 21.76 2.40
N ALA A 80 -16.84 21.54 3.73
CA ALA A 80 -16.00 22.32 4.66
C ALA A 80 -14.53 21.95 4.54
N THR A 81 -14.25 20.65 4.42
CA THR A 81 -12.90 20.10 4.22
C THR A 81 -12.98 18.81 3.42
N VAL A 82 -12.06 18.58 2.50
CA VAL A 82 -11.92 17.37 1.71
C VAL A 82 -10.62 16.65 2.08
N THR A 83 -10.73 15.44 2.66
CA THR A 83 -9.59 14.56 2.91
C THR A 83 -9.53 13.46 1.85
N ALA A 84 -8.42 13.38 1.11
CA ALA A 84 -8.17 12.27 0.19
C ALA A 84 -7.58 11.08 0.95
N VAL A 85 -8.35 10.00 1.04
CA VAL A 85 -7.93 8.74 1.63
C VAL A 85 -7.47 7.83 0.48
N MET A 86 -6.15 7.70 0.31
CA MET A 86 -5.50 6.96 -0.77
C MET A 86 -4.74 5.77 -0.18
N PRO A 87 -5.42 4.64 0.12
CA PRO A 87 -4.77 3.48 0.75
C PRO A 87 -3.53 2.99 0.01
N TYR A 88 -3.51 3.08 -1.32
CA TYR A 88 -2.32 2.97 -2.14
C TYR A 88 -2.10 4.25 -2.95
N PHE A 89 -0.92 4.85 -2.81
CA PHE A 89 -0.48 6.00 -3.60
C PHE A 89 0.31 5.54 -4.83
N GLY A 90 -0.35 5.52 -5.99
CA GLY A 90 0.26 5.28 -7.29
C GLY A 90 1.35 6.29 -7.63
N TYR A 91 2.20 5.96 -8.59
CA TYR A 91 3.39 6.75 -8.96
C TYR A 91 4.45 6.96 -7.87
N ALA A 92 4.27 6.45 -6.65
CA ALA A 92 5.20 6.63 -5.52
C ALA A 92 6.65 6.21 -5.82
N ARG A 93 6.87 5.24 -6.71
CA ARG A 93 8.21 4.78 -7.11
C ARG A 93 8.99 5.77 -8.01
N GLN A 94 8.33 6.83 -8.50
CA GLN A 94 8.93 7.88 -9.33
C GLN A 94 9.11 9.16 -8.50
N ASP A 95 9.91 9.04 -7.44
CA ASP A 95 10.12 10.03 -6.38
C ASP A 95 11.39 10.89 -6.55
N ARG A 96 12.29 10.54 -7.48
CA ARG A 96 13.58 11.23 -7.65
C ARG A 96 14.13 11.14 -9.06
N ARG A 97 15.15 11.95 -9.33
CA ARG A 97 15.94 11.94 -10.58
C ARG A 97 17.30 11.28 -10.34
N PRO A 98 17.40 9.93 -10.44
CA PRO A 98 18.66 9.24 -10.18
C PRO A 98 19.74 9.69 -11.19
N ARG A 99 20.94 10.01 -10.69
CA ARG A 99 22.09 10.44 -11.50
C ARG A 99 21.77 11.56 -12.50
N SER A 100 20.92 12.50 -12.09
CA SER A 100 20.48 13.64 -12.94
C SER A 100 19.80 13.23 -14.24
N ALA A 101 19.24 12.02 -14.33
CA ALA A 101 18.50 11.56 -15.49
C ALA A 101 17.35 12.53 -15.86
N ARG A 102 17.03 12.61 -17.15
CA ARG A 102 15.91 13.41 -17.67
C ARG A 102 14.59 12.64 -17.53
N VAL A 103 14.19 12.42 -16.29
CA VAL A 103 12.96 11.69 -15.91
C VAL A 103 12.08 12.61 -15.05
N PRO A 104 10.74 12.40 -15.06
CA PRO A 104 9.85 13.14 -14.19
C PRO A 104 10.00 12.69 -12.72
N ILE A 105 9.59 13.56 -11.80
CA ILE A 105 9.27 13.19 -10.41
C ILE A 105 7.75 13.10 -10.33
N THR A 106 7.20 12.02 -10.86
CA THR A 106 5.75 11.89 -11.07
C THR A 106 4.98 11.87 -9.75
N ALA A 107 5.57 11.34 -8.67
CA ALA A 107 4.98 11.42 -7.33
C ALA A 107 4.72 12.88 -6.89
N LYS A 108 5.65 13.81 -7.15
CA LYS A 108 5.45 15.25 -6.87
C LYS A 108 4.43 15.88 -7.82
N LEU A 109 4.42 15.47 -9.10
CA LEU A 109 3.40 15.94 -10.04
C LEU A 109 1.99 15.57 -9.56
N VAL A 110 1.78 14.30 -9.18
CA VAL A 110 0.50 13.79 -8.69
C VAL A 110 0.10 14.48 -7.39
N ALA A 111 1.03 14.66 -6.44
CA ALA A 111 0.76 15.41 -5.21
C ALA A 111 0.22 16.82 -5.52
N ARG A 112 0.86 17.55 -6.43
CA ARG A 112 0.40 18.89 -6.85
C ARG A 112 -0.95 18.88 -7.55
N MET A 113 -1.25 17.84 -8.34
CA MET A 113 -2.56 17.71 -8.98
C MET A 113 -3.68 17.52 -7.95
N ILE A 114 -3.44 16.67 -6.95
CA ILE A 114 -4.37 16.39 -5.85
C ILE A 114 -4.63 17.67 -5.03
N GLU A 115 -3.58 18.42 -4.70
CA GLU A 115 -3.71 19.71 -4.03
C GLU A 115 -4.45 20.75 -4.88
N ALA A 116 -4.13 20.83 -6.17
CA ALA A 116 -4.77 21.77 -7.08
C ALA A 116 -6.28 21.51 -7.24
N ALA A 117 -6.72 20.24 -7.17
CA ALA A 117 -8.14 19.89 -7.13
C ALA A 117 -8.84 20.44 -5.86
N GLY A 118 -8.08 20.62 -4.78
CA GLY A 118 -8.54 21.24 -3.53
C GLY A 118 -8.72 20.28 -2.37
N VAL A 119 -7.81 19.31 -2.26
CA VAL A 119 -7.69 18.47 -1.06
C VAL A 119 -7.05 19.28 0.07
N ASP A 120 -7.60 19.20 1.27
CA ASP A 120 -7.09 19.86 2.47
C ASP A 120 -6.15 18.98 3.31
N ARG A 121 -6.26 17.65 3.15
CA ARG A 121 -5.45 16.64 3.84
C ARG A 121 -5.35 15.36 3.02
N ALA A 122 -4.19 14.72 3.05
CA ALA A 122 -4.01 13.37 2.50
C ALA A 122 -3.84 12.33 3.61
N LEU A 123 -4.47 11.17 3.45
CA LEU A 123 -4.30 9.99 4.28
C LEU A 123 -3.89 8.83 3.38
N THR A 124 -2.78 8.16 3.67
CA THR A 124 -2.26 7.05 2.86
C THR A 124 -1.64 5.97 3.74
N VAL A 125 -1.37 4.78 3.18
CA VAL A 125 -0.75 3.66 3.90
C VAL A 125 0.62 3.36 3.28
N ASP A 126 1.65 3.21 4.11
CA ASP A 126 2.99 2.73 3.76
C ASP A 126 3.56 3.30 2.44
N LEU A 127 3.69 4.64 2.36
CA LEU A 127 4.34 5.28 1.21
C LEU A 127 5.67 4.61 0.84
N HIS A 128 5.92 4.46 -0.46
CA HIS A 128 7.19 3.88 -0.96
C HIS A 128 8.43 4.59 -0.40
N ALA A 129 8.33 5.91 -0.26
CA ALA A 129 9.34 6.76 0.35
C ALA A 129 8.65 7.78 1.26
N ASP A 130 9.03 7.82 2.54
CA ASP A 130 8.45 8.75 3.52
C ASP A 130 8.59 10.23 3.12
N GLN A 131 9.62 10.54 2.32
CA GLN A 131 9.87 11.89 1.79
C GLN A 131 8.74 12.41 0.89
N ILE A 132 7.88 11.52 0.35
CA ILE A 132 6.69 11.92 -0.42
C ILE A 132 5.75 12.78 0.42
N GLN A 133 5.75 12.66 1.76
CA GLN A 133 5.01 13.58 2.62
C GLN A 133 5.42 15.05 2.38
N GLY A 134 6.70 15.32 2.14
CA GLY A 134 7.21 16.65 1.79
C GLY A 134 6.93 17.08 0.33
N PHE A 135 6.29 16.23 -0.47
CA PHE A 135 5.75 16.62 -1.77
C PHE A 135 4.40 17.29 -1.65
N PHE A 136 3.76 17.22 -0.50
CA PHE A 136 2.54 17.95 -0.20
C PHE A 136 2.86 19.18 0.66
N ASP A 137 2.19 20.29 0.36
CA ASP A 137 2.13 21.50 1.18
C ASP A 137 0.97 21.43 2.20
N ILE A 138 0.08 20.44 2.05
CA ILE A 138 -0.99 20.09 3.01
C ILE A 138 -0.56 19.00 3.99
N PRO A 139 -1.23 18.83 5.15
CA PRO A 139 -0.96 17.72 6.06
C PRO A 139 -1.16 16.35 5.40
N VAL A 140 -0.19 15.46 5.63
CA VAL A 140 -0.23 14.07 5.17
C VAL A 140 -0.12 13.15 6.38
N ASP A 141 -1.10 12.29 6.56
CA ASP A 141 -1.06 11.18 7.50
C ASP A 141 -0.63 9.91 6.74
N ASN A 142 0.65 9.54 6.83
CA ASN A 142 1.16 8.25 6.33
C ASN A 142 1.05 7.20 7.44
N VAL A 143 0.08 6.30 7.32
CA VAL A 143 -0.16 5.25 8.31
C VAL A 143 0.58 3.97 7.93
N TYR A 144 0.99 3.18 8.92
CA TYR A 144 1.77 1.97 8.68
C TYR A 144 0.89 0.72 8.91
N ALA A 145 0.83 -0.19 7.94
CA ALA A 145 0.15 -1.48 8.12
C ALA A 145 0.97 -2.48 8.96
N SER A 146 2.20 -2.10 9.32
CA SER A 146 3.11 -2.93 10.11
C SER A 146 2.47 -3.56 11.35
N PRO A 147 1.69 -2.87 12.21
CA PRO A 147 1.03 -3.52 13.36
C PRO A 147 0.05 -4.64 12.97
N LEU A 148 -0.68 -4.49 11.86
CA LEU A 148 -1.59 -5.52 11.36
C LEU A 148 -0.81 -6.73 10.85
N LEU A 149 0.24 -6.51 10.06
CA LEU A 149 1.10 -7.56 9.53
C LEU A 149 1.84 -8.30 10.66
N LEU A 150 2.36 -7.57 11.64
CA LEU A 150 2.99 -8.10 12.86
C LEU A 150 2.04 -8.99 13.65
N GLY A 151 0.82 -8.50 13.91
CA GLY A 151 -0.19 -9.25 14.62
C GLY A 151 -0.54 -10.55 13.89
N ASP A 152 -0.49 -10.56 12.57
CA ASP A 152 -0.68 -11.78 11.79
C ASP A 152 0.51 -12.75 11.92
N VAL A 153 1.75 -12.27 11.74
CA VAL A 153 2.97 -13.08 11.93
C VAL A 153 2.99 -13.75 13.31
N TRP A 154 2.64 -13.01 14.37
CA TRP A 154 2.55 -13.56 15.72
C TRP A 154 1.49 -14.66 15.86
N ARG A 155 0.33 -14.52 15.21
CA ARG A 155 -0.72 -15.56 15.22
C ARG A 155 -0.30 -16.83 14.48
N GLN A 156 0.55 -16.72 13.46
CA GLN A 156 1.04 -17.86 12.70
C GLN A 156 2.02 -18.75 13.48
N LYS A 157 2.66 -18.22 14.54
CA LYS A 157 3.59 -18.96 15.42
C LYS A 157 4.67 -19.73 14.65
N TYR A 158 5.29 -19.10 13.66
CA TYR A 158 6.38 -19.72 12.90
C TYR A 158 7.52 -20.15 13.85
N GLU A 159 8.06 -21.34 13.67
CA GLU A 159 9.16 -21.84 14.49
C GLU A 159 10.50 -21.25 14.03
N ASN A 160 11.32 -20.84 15.02
CA ASN A 160 12.69 -20.36 14.85
C ASN A 160 12.86 -19.36 13.68
N PHE A 161 11.95 -18.39 13.56
CA PHE A 161 11.89 -17.54 12.38
C PHE A 161 12.84 -16.34 12.48
N LEU A 162 13.16 -15.75 11.34
CA LEU A 162 13.85 -14.45 11.22
C LEU A 162 13.16 -13.55 10.20
N VAL A 163 13.44 -12.25 10.28
CA VAL A 163 12.95 -11.28 9.31
C VAL A 163 13.98 -11.12 8.20
N VAL A 164 13.53 -11.08 6.95
CA VAL A 164 14.39 -10.95 5.78
C VAL A 164 14.00 -9.73 4.97
N SER A 165 14.99 -8.89 4.65
CA SER A 165 14.82 -7.83 3.67
C SER A 165 15.13 -8.35 2.26
N PRO A 166 14.18 -8.24 1.29
CA PRO A 166 14.35 -8.77 -0.06
C PRO A 166 15.37 -7.99 -0.90
N ASP A 167 15.71 -6.78 -0.49
CA ASP A 167 16.77 -5.95 -1.06
C ASP A 167 17.39 -4.99 -0.03
N VAL A 168 18.34 -4.16 -0.45
CA VAL A 168 19.01 -3.19 0.42
C VAL A 168 18.10 -2.01 0.81
N GLY A 169 17.13 -1.66 -0.04
CA GLY A 169 16.21 -0.54 0.21
C GLY A 169 15.24 -0.82 1.34
N GLY A 170 14.78 -2.07 1.47
CA GLY A 170 13.85 -2.50 2.51
C GLY A 170 14.46 -2.73 3.90
N VAL A 171 15.78 -2.58 4.09
CA VAL A 171 16.47 -2.98 5.32
C VAL A 171 15.98 -2.22 6.54
N VAL A 172 15.67 -0.92 6.39
CA VAL A 172 15.15 -0.08 7.49
C VAL A 172 13.80 -0.62 7.96
N ARG A 173 12.90 -0.97 7.03
CA ARG A 173 11.58 -1.55 7.30
C ARG A 173 11.70 -2.91 7.98
N ALA A 174 12.52 -3.79 7.42
CA ALA A 174 12.75 -5.14 7.97
C ALA A 174 13.34 -5.08 9.38
N ARG A 175 14.29 -4.18 9.64
CA ARG A 175 14.87 -3.96 10.97
C ARG A 175 13.84 -3.45 11.98
N ALA A 176 12.99 -2.50 11.58
CA ALA A 176 11.94 -1.98 12.45
C ALA A 176 10.94 -3.09 12.83
N LEU A 177 10.59 -3.96 11.88
CA LEU A 177 9.74 -5.12 12.13
C LEU A 177 10.41 -6.12 13.08
N ALA A 178 11.66 -6.48 12.83
CA ALA A 178 12.42 -7.42 13.65
C ALA A 178 12.52 -6.99 15.11
N LYS A 179 12.76 -5.69 15.35
CA LYS A 179 12.76 -5.09 16.69
C LYS A 179 11.41 -5.26 17.40
N ARG A 180 10.31 -4.97 16.70
CA ARG A 180 8.94 -5.10 17.26
C ARG A 180 8.51 -6.54 17.51
N LEU A 181 9.11 -7.52 16.83
CA LEU A 181 8.86 -8.95 17.04
C LEU A 181 9.67 -9.56 18.20
N GLY A 182 10.24 -8.72 19.08
CA GLY A 182 11.04 -9.16 20.22
C GLY A 182 12.52 -9.31 19.88
N ASP A 183 13.09 -8.32 19.17
CA ASP A 183 14.49 -8.30 18.74
C ASP A 183 14.92 -9.57 17.97
N MET A 184 14.10 -9.95 16.98
CA MET A 184 14.40 -11.06 16.07
C MET A 184 15.62 -10.78 15.19
N ASP A 185 16.26 -11.86 14.74
CA ASP A 185 17.36 -11.75 13.78
C ASP A 185 16.90 -11.19 12.43
N LEU A 186 17.83 -10.54 11.75
CA LEU A 186 17.63 -9.93 10.44
C LEU A 186 18.60 -10.55 9.44
N ALA A 187 18.07 -11.01 8.30
CA ALA A 187 18.87 -11.29 7.11
C ALA A 187 18.58 -10.27 5.99
N ILE A 188 19.57 -10.07 5.14
CA ILE A 188 19.51 -9.11 4.04
C ILE A 188 19.93 -9.82 2.75
N ILE A 189 19.17 -9.61 1.70
CA ILE A 189 19.50 -10.09 0.37
C ILE A 189 20.20 -8.97 -0.40
N ASP A 190 21.52 -9.08 -0.54
CA ASP A 190 22.32 -8.21 -1.40
C ASP A 190 22.28 -8.74 -2.84
N LYS A 191 21.44 -8.08 -3.65
CA LYS A 191 21.29 -8.37 -5.08
C LYS A 191 22.38 -7.66 -5.86
N ARG A 192 23.42 -8.38 -6.25
CA ARG A 192 24.45 -7.85 -7.16
C ARG A 192 24.15 -8.25 -8.61
N ARG A 193 24.26 -7.26 -9.51
CA ARG A 193 24.36 -7.49 -10.96
C ARG A 193 25.78 -7.16 -11.39
N PRO A 194 26.66 -8.16 -11.56
CA PRO A 194 28.02 -7.89 -12.03
C PRO A 194 28.06 -7.31 -13.45
N LYS A 195 27.13 -7.69 -14.33
CA LYS A 195 26.88 -7.06 -15.65
C LYS A 195 25.40 -7.06 -16.03
N ALA A 196 25.03 -6.25 -17.04
CA ALA A 196 23.64 -6.09 -17.48
C ALA A 196 22.96 -7.39 -17.98
N ASN A 197 23.74 -8.41 -18.35
CA ASN A 197 23.25 -9.69 -18.91
C ASN A 197 23.73 -10.94 -18.14
N GLU A 198 24.33 -10.77 -16.95
CA GLU A 198 24.77 -11.90 -16.12
C GLU A 198 23.70 -12.31 -15.09
N ALA A 199 23.70 -13.58 -14.71
CA ALA A 199 22.77 -14.13 -13.73
C ALA A 199 22.85 -13.34 -12.41
N ARG A 200 21.68 -13.05 -11.84
CA ARG A 200 21.56 -12.32 -10.56
C ARG A 200 22.17 -13.16 -9.46
N VAL A 201 23.26 -12.70 -8.85
CA VAL A 201 23.83 -13.34 -7.66
C VAL A 201 23.11 -12.76 -6.44
N MET A 202 22.49 -13.62 -5.65
CA MET A 202 21.77 -13.26 -4.43
C MET A 202 22.64 -13.64 -3.24
N ASN A 203 23.37 -12.67 -2.70
CA ASN A 203 24.14 -12.89 -1.49
C ASN A 203 23.24 -12.66 -0.28
N ILE A 204 22.99 -13.73 0.49
CA ILE A 204 22.27 -13.63 1.76
C ILE A 204 23.28 -13.35 2.86
N ILE A 205 23.11 -12.22 3.54
CA ILE A 205 23.83 -11.81 4.74
C ILE A 205 22.93 -12.14 5.93
N GLY A 206 23.38 -13.05 6.81
CA GLY A 206 22.59 -13.61 7.91
C GLY A 206 22.50 -15.14 7.81
N ASP A 207 22.23 -15.80 8.92
CA ASP A 207 22.07 -17.25 8.99
C ASP A 207 20.59 -17.64 8.90
N VAL A 208 20.26 -18.42 7.87
CA VAL A 208 18.89 -18.79 7.48
C VAL A 208 18.67 -20.30 7.49
N ASP A 209 19.72 -21.09 7.73
CA ASP A 209 19.66 -22.55 7.68
C ASP A 209 18.80 -23.09 8.83
N GLY A 210 17.86 -23.99 8.52
CA GLY A 210 16.94 -24.56 9.50
C GLY A 210 15.95 -23.56 10.11
N ARG A 211 15.71 -22.40 9.46
CA ARG A 211 14.83 -21.33 9.97
C ARG A 211 13.67 -21.00 9.05
N SER A 212 12.59 -20.49 9.63
CA SER A 212 11.51 -19.85 8.87
C SER A 212 11.90 -18.41 8.51
N CYS A 213 11.75 -18.01 7.26
CA CYS A 213 12.11 -16.69 6.77
C CYS A 213 10.85 -15.87 6.46
N VAL A 214 10.71 -14.72 7.11
CA VAL A 214 9.62 -13.76 6.86
C VAL A 214 10.16 -12.60 6.03
N LEU A 215 9.92 -12.64 4.71
CA LEU A 215 10.24 -11.54 3.80
C LEU A 215 9.27 -10.38 4.02
N VAL A 216 9.78 -9.15 4.03
CA VAL A 216 8.97 -7.94 4.28
C VAL A 216 9.28 -6.85 3.27
N ASP A 217 8.25 -6.30 2.64
CA ASP A 217 8.38 -5.21 1.64
C ASP A 217 7.19 -4.24 1.68
N ASP A 218 7.27 -3.05 1.06
CA ASP A 218 6.07 -2.19 0.91
C ASP A 218 5.05 -2.80 -0.03
N LEU A 219 5.52 -3.33 -1.16
CA LEU A 219 4.65 -3.74 -2.25
C LEU A 219 5.19 -4.93 -2.99
N VAL A 220 4.29 -5.67 -3.62
CA VAL A 220 4.61 -6.73 -4.55
C VAL A 220 4.03 -6.40 -5.92
N ASP A 221 4.92 -6.16 -6.89
CA ASP A 221 4.55 -5.81 -8.27
C ASP A 221 4.48 -7.07 -9.15
N THR A 222 5.60 -7.47 -9.77
CA THR A 222 5.66 -8.67 -10.63
C THR A 222 6.00 -9.96 -9.87
N ALA A 223 6.13 -9.88 -8.55
CA ALA A 223 6.60 -10.93 -7.64
C ALA A 223 8.00 -11.54 -7.93
N GLY A 224 8.65 -11.22 -9.04
CA GLY A 224 9.90 -11.86 -9.45
C GLY A 224 11.07 -11.69 -8.47
N THR A 225 11.15 -10.55 -7.76
CA THR A 225 12.16 -10.35 -6.70
C THR A 225 11.89 -11.27 -5.51
N LEU A 226 10.64 -11.34 -5.04
CA LEU A 226 10.24 -12.19 -3.91
C LEU A 226 10.42 -13.67 -4.23
N CYS A 227 10.03 -14.13 -5.42
CA CYS A 227 10.20 -15.52 -5.81
C CYS A 227 11.69 -15.91 -5.92
N GLN A 228 12.54 -15.00 -6.43
CA GLN A 228 14.00 -15.22 -6.46
C GLN A 228 14.61 -15.22 -5.06
N ALA A 229 14.15 -14.32 -4.18
CA ALA A 229 14.56 -14.30 -2.77
C ALA A 229 14.17 -15.60 -2.07
N ALA A 230 12.94 -16.08 -2.25
CA ALA A 230 12.46 -17.33 -1.68
C ALA A 230 13.30 -18.52 -2.14
N LYS A 231 13.62 -18.59 -3.44
CA LYS A 231 14.51 -19.62 -3.97
C LYS A 231 15.90 -19.56 -3.31
N ALA A 232 16.52 -18.39 -3.25
CA ALA A 232 17.85 -18.24 -2.64
C ALA A 232 17.86 -18.63 -1.15
N LEU A 233 16.79 -18.33 -0.41
CA LEU A 233 16.64 -18.71 1.00
C LEU A 233 16.47 -20.22 1.16
N LYS A 234 15.61 -20.85 0.36
CA LYS A 234 15.41 -22.32 0.36
C LYS A 234 16.69 -23.06 -0.04
N ASP A 235 17.42 -22.55 -1.04
CA ASP A 235 18.71 -23.11 -1.48
C ASP A 235 19.79 -23.04 -0.36
N LYS A 236 19.62 -22.13 0.61
CA LYS A 236 20.46 -22.00 1.81
C LYS A 236 19.89 -22.70 3.06
N GLY A 237 18.88 -23.55 2.90
CA GLY A 237 18.35 -24.38 3.99
C GLY A 237 17.19 -23.78 4.80
N ALA A 238 16.59 -22.67 4.34
CA ALA A 238 15.38 -22.15 4.98
C ALA A 238 14.24 -23.19 4.96
N LEU A 239 13.59 -23.43 6.09
CA LEU A 239 12.50 -24.40 6.22
C LEU A 239 11.22 -23.90 5.53
N LYS A 240 10.87 -22.65 5.81
CA LYS A 240 9.67 -21.97 5.30
C LYS A 240 10.04 -20.57 4.86
N VAL A 241 9.48 -20.09 3.76
CA VAL A 241 9.61 -18.72 3.29
C VAL A 241 8.24 -18.14 3.02
N VAL A 242 7.87 -17.13 3.80
CA VAL A 242 6.62 -16.38 3.64
C VAL A 242 6.96 -14.92 3.36
N ALA A 243 6.12 -14.23 2.58
CA ALA A 243 6.29 -12.81 2.27
C ALA A 243 5.12 -11.99 2.78
N TYR A 244 5.40 -10.85 3.39
CA TYR A 244 4.43 -9.88 3.88
C TYR A 244 4.67 -8.54 3.18
N CYS A 245 3.69 -8.08 2.41
CA CYS A 245 3.75 -6.79 1.72
C CYS A 245 2.51 -5.96 2.04
N THR A 246 2.64 -4.64 2.13
CA THR A 246 1.43 -3.80 2.29
C THR A 246 0.59 -3.84 1.02
N HIS A 247 1.16 -3.50 -0.14
CA HIS A 247 0.38 -3.30 -1.37
C HIS A 247 0.46 -4.46 -2.37
N ALA A 248 -0.70 -5.02 -2.70
CA ALA A 248 -0.86 -6.09 -3.68
C ALA A 248 -0.97 -5.57 -5.11
N VAL A 249 0.11 -4.98 -5.67
CA VAL A 249 0.08 -4.47 -7.05
C VAL A 249 -0.10 -5.61 -8.06
N LEU A 250 0.59 -6.73 -7.86
CA LEU A 250 0.40 -8.02 -8.55
C LEU A 250 0.17 -7.87 -10.07
N SER A 251 1.07 -7.17 -10.75
CA SER A 251 0.96 -6.89 -12.19
C SER A 251 1.61 -7.96 -13.06
N GLY A 252 1.15 -8.07 -14.31
CA GLY A 252 1.68 -9.02 -15.27
C GLY A 252 1.61 -10.46 -14.76
N LEU A 253 2.74 -11.18 -14.85
CA LEU A 253 2.86 -12.60 -14.46
C LEU A 253 3.02 -12.82 -12.95
N ALA A 254 2.61 -11.87 -12.10
CA ALA A 254 2.85 -11.95 -10.65
C ALA A 254 2.24 -13.22 -10.03
N VAL A 255 1.00 -13.54 -10.35
CA VAL A 255 0.30 -14.71 -9.80
C VAL A 255 0.94 -16.01 -10.29
N ASP A 256 1.24 -16.11 -11.59
CA ASP A 256 1.96 -17.27 -12.14
C ASP A 256 3.33 -17.47 -11.49
N ASN A 257 4.07 -16.38 -11.28
CA ASN A 257 5.36 -16.41 -10.59
C ASN A 257 5.21 -16.91 -9.15
N ILE A 258 4.17 -16.50 -8.42
CA ILE A 258 3.95 -16.93 -7.04
C ILE A 258 3.54 -18.41 -7.01
N SER A 259 2.54 -18.78 -7.80
CA SER A 259 2.03 -20.15 -7.91
C SER A 259 3.16 -21.14 -8.25
N GLY A 260 3.99 -20.82 -9.25
CA GLY A 260 5.11 -21.66 -9.70
C GLY A 260 6.39 -21.55 -8.86
N SER A 261 6.42 -20.71 -7.81
CA SER A 261 7.62 -20.54 -6.98
C SER A 261 7.66 -21.47 -5.77
N VAL A 262 8.82 -21.47 -5.10
CA VAL A 262 9.03 -22.11 -3.80
C VAL A 262 8.61 -21.25 -2.60
N LEU A 263 7.95 -20.11 -2.85
CA LEU A 263 7.34 -19.30 -1.79
C LEU A 263 6.17 -20.08 -1.18
N ASP A 264 6.15 -20.19 0.15
CA ASP A 264 5.11 -20.93 0.86
C ASP A 264 3.81 -20.11 0.96
N GLU A 265 3.93 -18.80 1.17
CA GLU A 265 2.78 -17.90 1.31
C GLU A 265 3.16 -16.44 1.01
N LEU A 266 2.25 -15.70 0.40
CA LEU A 266 2.26 -14.26 0.25
C LEU A 266 1.05 -13.67 1.00
N VAL A 267 1.33 -12.83 1.99
CA VAL A 267 0.35 -12.10 2.77
C VAL A 267 0.39 -10.63 2.35
N VAL A 268 -0.77 -10.08 1.98
CA VAL A 268 -0.92 -8.70 1.53
C VAL A 268 -2.09 -8.01 2.23
N THR A 269 -2.18 -6.68 2.15
CA THR A 269 -3.38 -5.95 2.61
C THR A 269 -4.39 -5.73 1.48
N ASP A 270 -5.62 -5.33 1.84
CA ASP A 270 -6.66 -4.89 0.91
C ASP A 270 -6.58 -3.42 0.50
N THR A 271 -5.40 -2.78 0.60
CA THR A 271 -5.16 -1.44 0.00
C THR A 271 -5.43 -1.42 -1.52
N ILE A 272 -5.23 -2.55 -2.19
CA ILE A 272 -5.57 -2.81 -3.59
C ILE A 272 -6.44 -4.08 -3.63
N PRO A 273 -7.60 -4.07 -4.31
CA PRO A 273 -8.42 -5.28 -4.43
C PRO A 273 -7.71 -6.33 -5.29
N LEU A 274 -7.78 -7.60 -4.89
CA LEU A 274 -7.20 -8.69 -5.67
C LEU A 274 -7.99 -8.93 -6.97
N ARG A 275 -7.26 -9.24 -8.05
CA ARG A 275 -7.84 -9.78 -9.29
C ARG A 275 -8.25 -11.23 -9.06
N GLN A 276 -9.20 -11.74 -9.85
CA GLN A 276 -9.77 -13.09 -9.68
C GLN A 276 -8.69 -14.18 -9.59
N GLU A 277 -7.72 -14.18 -10.50
CA GLU A 277 -6.58 -15.10 -10.49
C GLU A 277 -5.77 -15.08 -9.18
N ALA A 278 -5.66 -13.92 -8.52
CA ALA A 278 -4.96 -13.80 -7.24
C ALA A 278 -5.81 -14.26 -6.05
N VAL A 279 -7.13 -14.12 -6.14
CA VAL A 279 -8.08 -14.66 -5.13
C VAL A 279 -8.06 -16.19 -5.17
N GLU A 280 -7.94 -16.79 -6.36
CA GLU A 280 -7.91 -18.24 -6.57
C GLU A 280 -6.55 -18.87 -6.23
N CYS A 281 -5.50 -18.07 -6.05
CA CYS A 281 -4.18 -18.57 -5.70
C CYS A 281 -4.10 -18.92 -4.21
N GLU A 282 -3.98 -20.22 -3.89
CA GLU A 282 -3.89 -20.72 -2.51
C GLU A 282 -2.71 -20.15 -1.69
N LYS A 283 -1.68 -19.66 -2.38
CA LYS A 283 -0.51 -19.04 -1.75
C LYS A 283 -0.73 -17.57 -1.39
N ILE A 284 -1.80 -16.92 -1.85
CA ILE A 284 -2.04 -15.49 -1.62
C ILE A 284 -3.16 -15.33 -0.60
N ARG A 285 -2.86 -14.63 0.49
CA ARG A 285 -3.83 -14.28 1.53
C ARG A 285 -3.88 -12.77 1.72
N GLN A 286 -5.09 -12.23 1.77
CA GLN A 286 -5.32 -10.80 1.96
C GLN A 286 -5.86 -10.49 3.35
N LEU A 287 -5.30 -9.46 3.99
CA LEU A 287 -5.72 -8.93 5.29
C LEU A 287 -6.46 -7.60 5.12
N GLY A 288 -7.58 -7.45 5.83
CA GLY A 288 -8.38 -6.23 5.82
C GLY A 288 -7.77 -5.10 6.65
N ILE A 289 -7.67 -3.90 6.09
CA ILE A 289 -7.20 -2.68 6.77
C ILE A 289 -8.32 -1.67 7.08
N ALA A 290 -9.57 -2.04 6.83
CA ALA A 290 -10.74 -1.19 7.07
C ALA A 290 -10.82 -0.65 8.50
N ASP A 291 -10.49 -1.48 9.51
CA ASP A 291 -10.48 -1.09 10.92
C ASP A 291 -9.46 0.03 11.20
N MET A 292 -8.24 -0.12 10.69
CA MET A 292 -7.15 0.86 10.85
C MET A 292 -7.51 2.20 10.20
N LEU A 293 -8.04 2.17 8.97
CA LEU A 293 -8.42 3.38 8.25
C LEU A 293 -9.65 4.05 8.87
N ALA A 294 -10.66 3.28 9.30
CA ALA A 294 -11.82 3.82 9.99
C ALA A 294 -11.44 4.55 11.28
N GLU A 295 -10.58 3.95 12.11
CA GLU A 295 -10.12 4.59 13.33
C GLU A 295 -9.29 5.85 13.04
N THR A 296 -8.46 5.83 12.00
CA THR A 296 -7.69 7.02 11.58
C THR A 296 -8.62 8.15 11.12
N ILE A 297 -9.61 7.84 10.28
CA ILE A 297 -10.62 8.80 9.80
C ILE A 297 -11.41 9.37 10.98
N ARG A 298 -11.82 8.53 11.94
CA ARG A 298 -12.51 8.97 13.15
C ARG A 298 -11.66 9.99 13.92
N ARG A 299 -10.39 9.69 14.16
CA ARG A 299 -9.45 10.58 14.86
C ARG A 299 -9.26 11.91 14.13
N ILE A 300 -9.07 11.88 12.81
CA ILE A 300 -8.96 13.10 11.99
C ILE A 300 -10.23 13.95 12.15
N SER A 301 -11.41 13.33 12.02
CA SER A 301 -12.70 14.04 12.14
C SER A 301 -12.94 14.60 13.55
N CYS A 302 -12.48 13.91 14.60
CA CYS A 302 -12.59 14.32 15.99
C CYS A 302 -11.44 15.23 16.46
N ARG A 303 -10.45 15.51 15.60
CA ARG A 303 -9.22 16.25 15.93
C ARG A 303 -8.40 15.60 17.06
N GLU A 304 -8.45 14.28 17.12
CA GLU A 304 -7.63 13.48 18.03
C GLU A 304 -6.26 13.16 17.40
N SER A 305 -5.30 12.78 18.24
CA SER A 305 -3.97 12.41 17.77
C SER A 305 -3.99 11.10 16.97
N VAL A 306 -3.61 11.18 15.69
CA VAL A 306 -3.33 10.00 14.85
C VAL A 306 -2.05 9.29 15.29
N SER A 307 -1.05 10.03 15.81
CA SER A 307 0.25 9.46 16.16
C SER A 307 0.18 8.41 17.27
N SER A 308 -0.83 8.48 18.14
CA SER A 308 -1.08 7.46 19.17
C SER A 308 -1.59 6.11 18.63
N LEU A 309 -1.78 5.96 17.31
CA LEU A 309 -1.93 4.65 16.66
C LEU A 309 -0.60 3.90 16.48
N TYR A 310 0.53 4.61 16.57
CA TYR A 310 1.87 4.05 16.34
C TYR A 310 2.72 3.97 17.61
N ILE A 311 2.22 4.53 18.71
CA ILE A 311 2.86 4.53 20.02
C ILE A 311 2.37 3.31 20.78
N ASP A 312 3.32 2.48 21.20
CA ASP A 312 3.14 1.38 22.14
C ASP A 312 2.71 1.92 23.53
#